data_AF-A0A849PYT5-F1
#
_entry.id   AF-A0A849PYT5-F1
#
_cell.length_a   1.000
_cell.length_b   1.000
_cell.length_c   1.000
_cell.angle_alpha   90.00
_cell.angle_beta   90.00
_cell.angle_gamma   90.00
#
_symmetry.space_group_name_H-M   'P 1'
#
loop_
_entity.id
_entity.type
_entity.pdbx_description
1 polymer ?
#
loop_
_entity_poly.entity_id
_entity_poly.type
_entity_poly.pdbx_seq_one_letter_code
_entity_poly.pdbx_strand_id
1 'polypeptide(L)'
;MNIKENFPIIVYDDLCYLCTKFAKIVNFLARGNITIIGHYSNQGESIRNEILDDSALEMFWLIDEKTAYGGRAAIFPLFRAIITSKNKKAINIKFESDCKQECKTVKSVFIRSASLLSNSKKIELK
;
A
#
# COMPACT_ATOMS: atom_id res chain seq x y z
N MET A 1 8.29 8.38 -14.04
CA MET A 1 7.20 7.43 -14.37
C MET A 1 5.89 8.13 -14.05
N ASN A 2 4.92 8.16 -14.95
CA ASN A 2 3.64 8.84 -14.69
C ASN A 2 2.81 7.98 -13.73
N ILE A 3 2.84 8.29 -12.43
CA ILE A 3 2.16 7.54 -11.36
C ILE A 3 0.66 7.38 -11.67
N LYS A 4 0.07 8.34 -12.39
CA LYS A 4 -1.34 8.36 -12.77
C LYS A 4 -1.79 7.18 -13.64
N GLU A 5 -0.87 6.58 -14.40
CA GLU A 5 -1.20 5.44 -15.28
C GLU A 5 -1.40 4.12 -14.51
N ASN A 6 -0.93 4.06 -13.26
CA ASN A 6 -0.90 2.84 -12.46
C ASN A 6 -2.00 2.77 -11.40
N PHE A 7 -2.93 3.73 -11.37
CA PHE A 7 -4.03 3.72 -10.42
C PHE A 7 -5.02 2.56 -10.67
N PRO A 8 -5.53 1.93 -9.60
CA PRO A 8 -5.22 2.21 -8.18
C PRO A 8 -3.90 1.60 -7.70
N ILE A 9 -3.21 2.31 -6.80
CA ILE A 9 -1.90 1.91 -6.23
C ILE A 9 -2.05 1.67 -4.73
N ILE A 10 -1.48 0.58 -4.23
CA ILE A 10 -1.24 0.37 -2.81
C ILE A 10 0.22 0.66 -2.51
N VAL A 11 0.44 1.45 -1.47
CA VAL A 11 1.76 1.64 -0.86
C VAL A 11 1.74 1.03 0.53
N TYR A 12 2.76 0.23 0.86
CA TYR A 12 2.85 -0.49 2.13
C TYR A 12 4.29 -0.53 2.65
N ASP A 13 4.45 -0.78 3.94
CA ASP A 13 5.76 -1.03 4.55
C ASP A 13 6.25 -2.43 4.15
N ASP A 14 7.21 -2.48 3.23
CA ASP A 14 7.85 -3.69 2.69
C ASP A 14 8.94 -4.28 3.59
N LEU A 15 9.29 -3.61 4.70
CA LEU A 15 10.11 -4.17 5.77
C LEU A 15 9.25 -4.85 6.85
N CYS A 16 7.94 -4.58 6.90
CA CYS A 16 7.03 -5.22 7.82
C CYS A 16 6.51 -6.57 7.29
N TYR A 17 6.73 -7.65 8.06
CA TYR A 17 6.25 -8.99 7.71
C TYR A 17 4.73 -9.08 7.55
N LEU A 18 3.95 -8.45 8.45
CA LEU A 18 2.49 -8.47 8.36
C LEU A 18 1.97 -7.63 7.19
N CYS A 19 2.55 -6.44 6.95
CA CYS A 19 2.21 -5.60 5.80
C CYS A 19 2.53 -6.32 4.48
N THR A 20 3.67 -7.01 4.41
CA THR A 20 4.04 -7.83 3.24
C THR A 20 3.07 -8.98 3.03
N LYS A 21 2.64 -9.68 4.09
CA LYS A 21 1.60 -10.71 3.98
C LYS A 21 0.26 -10.14 3.49
N PHE A 22 -0.16 -9.01 4.04
CA PHE A 22 -1.36 -8.30 3.61
C PHE A 22 -1.27 -7.92 2.12
N ALA A 23 -0.19 -7.30 1.70
CA ALA A 23 0.04 -6.91 0.30
C ALA A 23 0.00 -8.10 -0.65
N LYS A 24 0.56 -9.26 -0.26
CA LYS A 24 0.48 -10.51 -1.04
C LYS A 24 -0.96 -11.02 -1.19
N ILE A 25 -1.74 -11.00 -0.11
CA ILE A 25 -3.17 -11.39 -0.15
C ILE A 25 -3.95 -10.45 -1.07
N VAL A 26 -3.75 -9.14 -0.92
CA VAL A 26 -4.43 -8.14 -1.75
C VAL A 26 -4.04 -8.31 -3.21
N ASN A 27 -2.77 -8.50 -3.53
CA ASN A 27 -2.32 -8.75 -4.90
C ASN A 27 -3.00 -9.97 -5.52
N PHE A 28 -3.10 -11.06 -4.76
CA PHE A 28 -3.77 -12.28 -5.18
C PHE A 28 -5.27 -12.03 -5.46
N LEU A 29 -5.97 -11.35 -4.53
CA LEU A 29 -7.40 -11.03 -4.69
C LEU A 29 -7.67 -10.05 -5.84
N ALA A 30 -6.80 -9.06 -6.00
CA ALA A 30 -6.88 -8.05 -7.04
C ALA A 30 -6.57 -8.58 -8.44
N ARG A 31 -5.95 -9.77 -8.55
CA ARG A 31 -5.58 -10.41 -9.83
C ARG A 31 -4.78 -9.47 -10.74
N GLY A 32 -3.89 -8.67 -10.15
CA GLY A 32 -3.04 -7.71 -10.85
C GLY A 32 -3.71 -6.39 -11.26
N ASN A 33 -4.97 -6.15 -10.87
CA ASN A 33 -5.64 -4.88 -11.19
C ASN A 33 -5.31 -3.72 -10.23
N ILE A 34 -4.53 -3.99 -9.18
CA ILE A 34 -4.05 -3.00 -8.23
C ILE A 34 -2.52 -3.08 -8.23
N THR A 35 -1.87 -1.94 -8.43
CA THR A 35 -0.41 -1.85 -8.41
C THR A 35 0.07 -1.88 -6.96
N ILE A 36 1.05 -2.71 -6.62
CA ILE A 36 1.54 -2.88 -5.25
C ILE A 36 2.99 -2.38 -5.15
N ILE A 37 3.25 -1.37 -4.32
CA ILE A 37 4.55 -0.70 -4.20
C ILE A 37 4.99 -0.65 -2.73
N GLY A 38 6.23 -1.05 -2.46
CA GLY A 38 6.83 -0.92 -1.12
C GLY A 38 7.33 0.50 -0.86
N HIS A 39 7.14 1.03 0.34
CA HIS A 39 7.62 2.36 0.76
C HIS A 39 9.13 2.55 0.62
N TYR A 40 9.91 1.48 0.73
CA TYR A 40 11.37 1.51 0.66
C TYR A 40 11.93 1.24 -0.74
N SER A 41 11.04 1.08 -1.74
CA SER A 41 11.44 1.08 -3.15
C SER A 41 11.62 2.52 -3.68
N ASN A 42 12.40 2.69 -4.74
CA ASN A 42 12.58 4.01 -5.40
C ASN A 42 11.23 4.67 -5.79
N GLN A 43 10.25 3.87 -6.21
CA GLN A 43 8.90 4.36 -6.52
C GLN A 43 8.12 4.75 -5.26
N GLY A 44 8.20 3.93 -4.21
CA GLY A 44 7.54 4.21 -2.94
C GLY A 44 8.07 5.45 -2.24
N GLU A 45 9.37 5.72 -2.37
CA GLU A 45 10.01 6.94 -1.87
C GLU A 45 9.52 8.18 -2.63
N SER A 46 9.45 8.13 -3.97
CA SER A 46 8.87 9.23 -4.76
C SER A 46 7.40 9.48 -4.38
N ILE A 47 6.58 8.43 -4.25
CA ILE A 47 5.18 8.57 -3.80
C ILE A 47 5.11 9.18 -2.40
N ARG A 48 5.97 8.74 -1.47
CA ARG A 48 6.03 9.28 -0.12
C ARG A 48 6.33 10.78 -0.11
N ASN A 49 7.29 11.21 -0.91
CA ASN A 49 7.76 12.60 -0.91
C ASN A 49 6.84 13.54 -1.71
N GLU A 50 6.15 13.03 -2.74
CA GLU A 50 5.35 13.84 -3.67
C GLU A 50 3.85 13.83 -3.36
N ILE A 51 3.31 12.76 -2.79
CA ILE A 51 1.86 12.53 -2.64
C ILE A 51 1.43 12.43 -1.18
N LEU A 52 2.23 11.75 -0.36
CA LEU A 52 1.91 11.50 1.04
C LEU A 52 2.55 12.56 1.94
N ASP A 53 2.14 12.59 3.19
CA ASP A 53 2.74 13.46 4.22
C ASP A 53 3.54 12.65 5.24
N ASP A 54 3.96 13.30 6.33
CA ASP A 54 4.80 12.69 7.37
C ASP A 54 4.20 11.40 7.98
N SER A 55 2.89 11.19 7.84
CA SER A 55 2.22 9.96 8.29
C SER A 55 2.33 8.77 7.32
N ALA A 56 3.05 8.92 6.21
CA ALA A 56 3.17 7.92 5.15
C ALA A 56 3.56 6.53 5.70
N LEU A 57 4.56 6.46 6.59
CA LEU A 57 5.09 5.20 7.11
C LEU A 57 4.26 4.59 8.25
N GLU A 58 3.28 5.33 8.76
CA GLU A 58 2.46 4.87 9.89
C GLU A 58 1.34 3.92 9.46
N MET A 59 0.99 3.92 8.17
CA MET A 59 -0.11 3.13 7.63
C MET A 59 0.13 2.66 6.20
N PHE A 60 -0.63 1.66 5.74
CA PHE A 60 -0.72 1.41 4.31
C PHE A 60 -1.64 2.45 3.67
N TRP A 61 -1.40 2.71 2.39
CA TRP A 61 -2.16 3.67 1.60
C TRP A 61 -2.74 3.01 0.36
N LEU A 62 -3.95 3.41 0.01
CA LEU A 62 -4.54 3.17 -1.31
C LEU A 62 -4.71 4.51 -1.99
N ILE A 63 -4.13 4.66 -3.15
CA ILE A 63 -4.12 5.90 -3.92
C ILE A 63 -4.89 5.65 -5.21
N ASP A 64 -5.92 6.45 -5.44
CA ASP A 64 -6.62 6.53 -6.71
C ASP A 64 -6.36 7.88 -7.40
N GLU A 65 -7.06 8.14 -8.50
CA GLU A 65 -6.89 9.36 -9.30
C GLU A 65 -7.15 10.66 -8.53
N LYS A 66 -7.88 10.61 -7.41
CA LYS A 66 -8.39 11.79 -6.70
C LYS A 66 -7.96 11.83 -5.25
N THR A 67 -7.64 10.71 -4.64
CA THR A 67 -7.46 10.63 -3.19
C THR A 67 -6.46 9.55 -2.80
N ALA A 68 -5.57 9.90 -1.86
CA ALA A 68 -4.81 8.93 -1.10
C ALA A 68 -5.55 8.62 0.22
N TYR A 69 -6.00 7.38 0.37
CA TYR A 69 -6.65 6.86 1.56
C TYR A 69 -5.64 6.10 2.41
N GLY A 70 -5.51 6.46 3.69
CA GLY A 70 -4.59 5.83 4.64
C GLY A 70 -5.32 5.02 5.71
N GLY A 71 -4.81 3.83 6.00
CA GLY A 71 -5.29 2.96 7.08
C GLY A 71 -6.76 2.56 6.92
N ARG A 72 -7.60 2.78 7.92
CA ARG A 72 -9.02 2.38 7.90
C ARG A 72 -9.81 3.02 6.76
N ALA A 73 -9.48 4.26 6.39
CA ALA A 73 -10.13 4.97 5.29
C ALA A 73 -9.94 4.25 3.94
N ALA A 74 -8.88 3.45 3.80
CA ALA A 74 -8.56 2.71 2.59
C ALA A 74 -9.31 1.39 2.45
N ILE A 75 -9.88 0.83 3.53
CA ILE A 75 -10.49 -0.52 3.52
C ILE A 75 -11.67 -0.60 2.55
N PHE A 76 -12.61 0.35 2.64
CA PHE A 76 -13.79 0.34 1.78
C PHE A 76 -13.44 0.63 0.30
N PRO A 77 -12.63 1.67 -0.02
CA PRO A 77 -12.15 1.88 -1.39
C PRO A 77 -11.35 0.70 -1.93
N LEU A 78 -10.56 0.01 -1.10
CA LEU A 78 -9.80 -1.18 -1.49
C LEU A 78 -10.72 -2.33 -1.89
N PHE A 79 -11.70 -2.63 -1.04
CA PHE A 79 -12.68 -3.67 -1.32
C PHE A 79 -13.44 -3.37 -2.62
N ARG A 80 -13.83 -2.10 -2.82
CA ARG A 80 -14.44 -1.64 -4.07
C ARG A 80 -13.48 -1.83 -5.24
N ALA A 81 -12.21 -1.45 -5.13
CA ALA A 81 -11.23 -1.60 -6.20
C ALA A 81 -11.04 -3.08 -6.60
N ILE A 82 -10.98 -4.00 -5.64
CA ILE A 82 -10.86 -5.45 -5.87
C ILE A 82 -12.08 -5.99 -6.63
N ILE A 83 -13.30 -5.58 -6.28
CA ILE A 83 -14.53 -6.10 -6.91
C ILE A 83 -14.79 -5.46 -8.27
N THR A 84 -14.54 -4.16 -8.39
CA THR A 84 -14.90 -3.38 -9.59
C THR A 84 -13.86 -3.47 -10.69
N SER A 85 -12.72 -4.11 -10.45
CA SER A 85 -11.62 -4.10 -11.40
C SER A 85 -11.96 -4.87 -12.69
N LYS A 86 -12.17 -4.11 -13.76
CA LYS A 86 -12.25 -4.62 -15.14
C LYS A 86 -10.83 -4.84 -15.65
N ASN A 87 -10.43 -6.10 -15.85
CA ASN A 87 -9.23 -6.59 -16.56
C ASN A 87 -8.25 -5.51 -17.09
N LYS A 88 -7.58 -4.75 -16.20
CA LYS A 88 -6.42 -3.95 -16.60
C LYS A 88 -5.22 -4.90 -16.59
N LYS A 89 -4.39 -4.84 -17.64
CA LYS A 89 -3.19 -5.69 -17.77
C LYS A 89 -2.38 -5.64 -16.47
N ALA A 90 -2.19 -6.79 -15.85
CA ALA A 90 -1.45 -6.94 -14.62
C ALA A 90 -0.02 -6.40 -14.77
N ILE A 91 0.30 -5.32 -14.05
CA ILE A 91 1.69 -4.92 -13.85
C ILE A 91 2.23 -5.82 -12.75
N ASN A 92 2.84 -6.94 -13.16
CA ASN A 92 3.54 -7.84 -12.25
C ASN A 92 4.77 -7.11 -11.69
N ILE A 93 4.62 -6.48 -10.52
CA ILE A 93 5.77 -6.00 -9.75
C ILE A 93 6.34 -7.22 -9.02
N LYS A 94 7.61 -7.52 -9.29
CA LYS A 94 8.36 -8.54 -8.55
C LYS A 94 8.43 -8.08 -7.10
N PHE A 95 7.84 -8.87 -6.20
CA PHE A 95 8.05 -8.72 -4.77
C PHE A 95 9.50 -9.13 -4.45
N GLU A 96 10.44 -8.20 -4.53
CA GLU A 96 11.81 -8.42 -4.03
C GLU A 96 11.79 -8.21 -2.51
N SER A 97 11.15 -9.15 -1.80
CA SER A 97 11.08 -9.13 -0.35
C SER A 97 12.25 -9.91 0.25
N ASP A 98 13.46 -9.36 0.14
CA ASP A 98 14.57 -9.79 0.99
C ASP A 98 14.43 -9.07 2.34
N CYS A 99 13.52 -9.55 3.21
CA CYS A 99 13.58 -9.18 4.63
C CYS A 99 14.89 -9.75 5.18
N LYS A 100 15.94 -8.93 5.17
CA LYS A 100 17.24 -9.23 5.78
C LYS A 100 17.08 -9.23 7.30
N GLN A 101 16.78 -10.41 7.84
CA GLN A 101 17.03 -10.91 9.20
C GLN A 101 16.60 -10.13 10.46
N GLU A 102 16.12 -8.87 10.40
CA GLU A 102 15.71 -8.11 11.59
C GLU A 102 14.19 -7.93 11.77
N CYS A 103 13.34 -8.61 10.98
CA CYS A 103 11.87 -8.54 11.14
C CYS A 103 11.32 -9.31 12.37
N LYS A 104 12.11 -9.57 13.43
CA LYS A 104 11.74 -10.46 14.55
C LYS A 104 11.58 -9.74 15.90
N THR A 105 10.48 -9.00 16.04
CA THR A 105 9.78 -8.96 17.34
C THR A 105 8.27 -8.85 17.14
N VAL A 106 7.56 -9.98 17.21
CA VAL A 106 6.08 -10.06 17.03
C VAL A 106 5.33 -9.05 17.91
N LYS A 107 5.87 -8.68 19.08
CA LYS A 107 5.30 -7.67 20.00
C LYS A 107 5.34 -6.23 19.47
N SER A 108 6.37 -5.79 18.75
CA SER A 108 6.41 -4.43 18.17
C SER A 108 5.57 -4.31 16.90
N VAL A 109 5.39 -5.44 16.19
CA VAL A 109 4.60 -5.52 14.96
C VAL A 109 3.10 -5.36 15.24
N PHE A 110 2.55 -5.97 16.31
CA PHE A 110 1.12 -5.79 16.65
C PHE A 110 0.79 -4.40 17.20
N ILE A 111 1.69 -3.75 17.95
CA ILE A 111 1.49 -2.37 18.43
C ILE A 111 1.49 -1.38 17.24
N ARG A 112 2.37 -1.59 16.24
CA ARG A 112 2.33 -0.87 14.96
C ARG A 112 1.15 -1.28 14.06
N SER A 113 0.66 -2.53 14.18
CA SER A 113 -0.52 -3.00 13.44
C SER A 113 -1.85 -2.50 14.01
N ALA A 114 -1.90 -2.20 15.31
CA ALA A 114 -3.05 -1.56 15.92
C ALA A 114 -3.18 -0.09 15.48
N SER A 115 -2.07 0.64 15.35
CA SER A 115 -2.10 2.00 14.77
C SER A 115 -2.52 2.00 13.30
N LEU A 116 -2.14 0.97 12.53
CA LEU A 116 -2.57 0.72 11.14
C LEU A 116 -4.11 0.58 10.96
N LEU A 117 -4.84 0.17 12.00
CA LEU A 117 -6.30 0.00 11.98
C LEU A 117 -7.06 1.14 12.70
N SER A 118 -6.40 1.87 13.60
CA SER A 118 -6.97 3.06 14.25
C SER A 118 -6.80 4.32 13.40
N ASN A 119 -5.68 4.44 12.68
CA ASN A 119 -5.38 5.59 11.87
C ASN A 119 -6.23 5.58 10.60
N SER A 120 -6.81 6.74 10.29
CA SER A 120 -7.73 6.93 9.18
C SER A 120 -7.45 8.28 8.58
N LYS A 121 -6.94 8.30 7.35
CA LYS A 121 -6.56 9.54 6.68
C LYS A 121 -7.02 9.58 5.23
N LYS A 122 -7.28 10.78 4.73
CA LYS A 122 -7.61 11.06 3.34
C LYS A 122 -6.87 12.30 2.91
N ILE A 123 -6.16 12.24 1.79
CA ILE A 123 -5.48 13.37 1.18
C ILE A 123 -6.06 13.52 -0.22
N GLU A 124 -6.69 14.66 -0.50
CA GLU A 124 -7.19 14.98 -1.83
C GLU A 124 -6.05 15.38 -2.75
N LEU A 125 -5.99 14.76 -3.92
CA LEU A 125 -4.97 15.01 -4.93
C LEU A 125 -5.49 16.10 -5.87
N LYS A 126 -4.67 17.14 -6.08
CA LYS A 126 -4.96 18.24 -7.01
C LYS A 126 -4.54 17.92 -8.44
#